data_AF-A0A9D8KXP7-F1
#
_entry.id   AF-A0A9D8KXP7-F1
#
_cell.length_a   1.000
_cell.length_b   1.000
_cell.length_c   1.000
_cell.angle_alpha   90.00
_cell.angle_beta   90.00
_cell.angle_gamma   90.00
#
_symmetry.space_group_name_H-M   'P 1'
#
loop_
_entity.id
_entity.type
_entity.pdbx_description
1 polymer ?
#
loop_
_entity_poly.entity_id
_entity_poly.type
_entity_poly.pdbx_seq_one_letter_code
_entity_poly.pdbx_strand_id
1 'polypeptide(L)' 'MTTHNGLTALHAHAQRLQGTGIPSLLAAEPDRVKALALKVGPLYVNFARQTYDRAALDALLELAAACDVAGGFARLFGG' A
#
# COMPACT_ATOMS: atom_id res chain seq x y z
N MET A 1 -5.43 -6.82 -23.26
CA MET A 1 -5.02 -6.85 -21.84
C MET A 1 -3.52 -6.63 -21.79
N THR A 2 -3.08 -5.41 -21.48
CA THR A 2 -1.67 -5.14 -21.21
C THR A 2 -1.26 -5.96 -20.00
N THR A 3 -0.27 -6.83 -20.16
CA THR A 3 0.39 -7.57 -19.09
C THR A 3 1.14 -6.55 -18.22
N HIS A 4 0.51 -6.07 -17.15
CA HIS A 4 1.14 -5.11 -16.26
C HIS A 4 2.18 -5.84 -15.41
N ASN A 5 3.47 -5.69 -15.78
CA ASN A 5 4.61 -6.23 -15.04
C ASN A 5 4.65 -5.82 -13.55
N GLY A 6 3.89 -4.79 -13.15
CA GLY A 6 3.80 -4.37 -11.76
C GLY A 6 3.18 -5.42 -10.83
N LEU A 7 2.30 -6.29 -11.33
CA LEU A 7 1.80 -7.43 -10.54
C LEU A 7 2.91 -8.45 -10.23
N THR A 8 3.88 -8.62 -11.13
CA THR A 8 5.05 -9.47 -10.90
C THR A 8 5.92 -8.91 -9.78
N ALA A 9 6.16 -7.59 -9.76
CA ALA A 9 6.91 -6.93 -8.69
C ALA A 9 6.20 -7.11 -7.33
N LEU A 10 4.88 -6.89 -7.28
CA LEU A 10 4.09 -7.13 -6.07
C LEU A 10 4.13 -8.59 -5.62
N HIS A 11 4.16 -9.55 -6.56
CA HIS A 11 4.26 -10.96 -6.22
C HIS A 11 5.59 -11.28 -5.51
N ALA A 12 6.69 -10.67 -5.93
CA ALA A 12 7.99 -10.81 -5.24
C ALA A 12 7.94 -10.26 -3.80
N HIS A 13 7.28 -9.11 -3.58
CA HIS A 13 7.05 -8.57 -2.23
C HIS A 13 6.18 -9.50 -1.38
N ALA A 14 5.11 -10.07 -1.95
CA ALA A 14 4.24 -11.00 -1.26
C ALA A 14 4.97 -12.30 -0.85
N GLN A 15 5.81 -12.85 -1.74
CA GLN A 15 6.65 -14.01 -1.43
C GLN A 15 7.68 -13.70 -0.34
N ARG A 16 8.27 -12.50 -0.34
CA ARG A 16 9.24 -12.07 0.69
C ARG A 16 8.58 -11.92 2.07
N LEU A 17 7.34 -11.44 2.11
CA LEU A 17 6.60 -11.17 3.34
C LEU A 17 5.77 -12.35 3.84
N GLN A 18 5.73 -13.46 3.09
CA GLN A 18 5.11 -14.71 3.53
C GLN A 18 5.65 -15.14 4.89
N GLY A 19 4.74 -15.40 5.84
CA GLY A 19 5.09 -15.77 7.22
C GLY A 19 5.57 -14.61 8.11
N THR A 20 5.71 -13.38 7.59
CA THR A 20 6.05 -12.23 8.44
C THR A 20 4.82 -11.78 9.21
N GLY A 21 4.88 -11.89 10.54
CA GLY A 21 3.80 -11.47 11.43
C GLY A 21 3.76 -9.96 11.66
N ILE A 22 2.56 -9.44 11.95
CA ILE A 22 2.36 -8.03 12.34
C ILE A 22 3.27 -7.59 13.50
N PRO A 23 3.51 -8.39 14.57
CA PRO A 23 4.44 -7.99 15.63
C PRO A 23 5.87 -7.74 15.15
N SER A 24 6.38 -8.56 14.22
CA SER A 24 7.70 -8.38 13.63
C SER A 24 7.77 -7.12 12.78
N LEU A 25 6.72 -6.80 12.02
CA LEU A 25 6.63 -5.56 11.25
C LEU A 25 6.62 -4.32 12.16
N LEU A 26 5.86 -4.36 13.25
CA LEU A 26 5.82 -3.27 14.23
C LEU A 26 7.17 -3.06 14.94
N ALA A 27 7.89 -4.15 15.22
CA ALA A 27 9.23 -4.08 15.81
C ALA A 27 10.27 -3.52 14.82
N ALA A 28 10.19 -3.91 13.55
CA ALA A 28 11.09 -3.46 12.49
C ALA A 28 10.84 -2.00 12.06
N GLU A 29 9.61 -1.51 12.20
CA GLU A 29 9.20 -0.16 11.82
C GLU A 29 8.52 0.56 13.00
N PRO A 30 9.27 1.08 13.99
CA PRO A 30 8.70 1.69 15.21
C PRO A 30 7.72 2.84 14.92
N ASP A 31 7.97 3.62 13.87
CA ASP A 31 7.13 4.74 13.46
C ASP A 31 5.86 4.33 12.68
N ARG A 32 5.70 3.05 12.33
CA ARG A 32 4.65 2.54 11.45
C ARG A 32 3.24 2.92 11.89
N VAL A 33 2.97 2.89 13.19
CA VAL A 33 1.66 3.25 13.76
C VAL A 33 1.28 4.69 13.44
N LYS A 34 2.25 5.60 13.53
CA LYS A 34 2.07 7.03 13.24
C LYS A 34 2.09 7.30 11.74
N ALA A 35 3.00 6.67 11.00
CA ALA A 35 3.16 6.86 9.56
C ALA A 35 1.95 6.35 8.75
N LEU A 36 1.26 5.32 9.24
CA LEU A 36 0.09 4.72 8.59
C LEU A 36 -1.23 5.13 9.24
N ALA A 37 -1.23 6.22 10.02
CA ALA A 37 -2.43 6.84 10.54
C ALA A 37 -2.85 8.01 9.66
N LEU A 38 -4.14 8.10 9.36
CA LEU A 38 -4.74 9.22 8.65
C LEU A 38 -5.94 9.74 9.43
N LYS A 39 -6.01 11.05 9.64
CA LYS A 39 -7.14 11.72 10.26
C LYS A 39 -7.78 12.68 9.25
N VAL A 40 -9.04 12.44 8.92
CA VAL A 40 -9.84 13.29 8.02
C VAL A 40 -11.12 13.68 8.75
N GLY A 41 -11.19 14.92 9.23
CA GLY A 41 -12.29 15.39 10.08
C GLY A 41 -12.46 14.52 11.33
N PRO A 42 -13.66 13.96 11.60
CA PRO A 42 -13.89 13.07 12.74
C PRO A 42 -13.36 11.65 12.53
N LEU A 43 -12.95 11.29 11.31
CA LEU A 43 -12.51 9.94 10.99
C LEU A 43 -11.01 9.78 11.28
N TYR A 44 -10.68 8.77 12.09
CA TYR A 44 -9.31 8.30 12.31
C TYR A 44 -9.19 6.87 11.78
N VAL A 45 -8.37 6.68 10.75
CA VAL A 45 -8.06 5.36 10.18
C VAL A 45 -6.60 5.04 10.39
N ASN A 46 -6.30 3.78 10.65
CA ASN A 46 -4.93 3.33 10.89
C ASN A 46 -4.68 2.00 10.16
N PHE A 47 -3.66 2.01 9.30
CA PHE A 47 -3.27 0.89 8.45
C PHE A 47 -1.99 0.20 8.93
N ALA A 48 -1.57 0.41 10.17
CA ALA A 48 -0.35 -0.20 10.70
C ALA A 48 -0.42 -1.72 10.87
N ARG A 49 -1.62 -2.27 11.02
CA ARG A 49 -1.87 -3.73 11.15
C ARG A 49 -2.11 -4.42 9.81
N GLN A 50 -1.44 -3.97 8.77
CA GLN A 50 -1.41 -4.62 7.46
C GLN A 50 -0.12 -5.44 7.33
N THR A 51 -0.14 -6.47 6.47
CA THR A 51 0.96 -7.43 6.29
C THR A 51 2.02 -7.00 5.27
N TYR A 52 1.92 -5.78 4.72
CA TYR A 52 2.95 -5.18 3.87
C TYR A 52 3.98 -4.41 4.71
N ASP A 53 5.26 -4.39 4.34
CA ASP A 53 6.23 -3.43 4.89
C ASP A 53 6.23 -2.12 4.08
N ARG A 54 7.10 -1.17 4.43
CA ARG A 54 7.22 0.10 3.69
C ARG A 54 7.52 -0.11 2.20
N ALA A 55 8.45 -1.00 1.87
CA ALA A 55 8.84 -1.24 0.47
C ALA A 55 7.69 -1.84 -0.35
N ALA A 56 6.88 -2.73 0.23
CA ALA A 56 5.70 -3.27 -0.43
C ALA A 56 4.59 -2.21 -0.58
N LEU A 57 4.44 -1.28 0.37
CA LEU A 57 3.52 -0.14 0.25
C LEU A 57 3.95 0.80 -0.89
N ASP A 58 5.25 1.11 -0.99
CA ASP A 58 5.77 1.96 -2.07
C ASP A 58 5.49 1.33 -3.44
N ALA A 59 5.74 0.03 -3.60
CA ALA A 59 5.43 -0.70 -4.84
C ALA A 59 3.92 -0.72 -5.17
N LEU A 60 3.04 -0.77 -4.17
CA LEU A 60 1.58 -0.67 -4.38
C LEU A 60 1.20 0.73 -4.91
N LEU A 61 1.78 1.78 -4.35
CA LEU A 61 1.53 3.16 -4.76
C LEU A 61 2.11 3.47 -6.15
N GLU A 62 3.29 2.93 -6.46
CA GLU A 62 3.88 2.99 -7.80
C GLU A 62 3.01 2.30 -8.85
N LEU A 63 2.45 1.13 -8.53
CA LEU A 63 1.50 0.46 -9.43
C LEU A 63 0.23 1.29 -9.61
N ALA A 64 -0.30 1.89 -8.55
CA ALA A 64 -1.48 2.77 -8.66
C ALA A 64 -1.20 3.98 -9.57
N ALA A 65 0.01 4.57 -9.48
CA ALA A 65 0.43 5.64 -10.38
C ALA A 65 0.58 5.15 -11.84
N ALA A 66 1.21 3.99 -12.05
CA ALA A 66 1.38 3.41 -13.39
C ALA A 66 0.04 3.06 -14.07
N CYS A 67 -0.98 2.70 -13.28
CA CYS A 67 -2.33 2.40 -13.75
C CYS A 67 -3.22 3.65 -13.90
N ASP A 68 -2.69 4.87 -13.69
CA ASP A 68 -3.47 6.13 -13.71
C ASP A 68 -4.72 6.06 -12.82
N VAL A 69 -4.59 5.54 -11.60
CA VAL A 69 -5.73 5.46 -10.66
C VAL A 69 -6.27 6.86 -10.35
N ALA A 70 -5.39 7.87 -10.26
CA ALA A 70 -5.78 9.26 -10.04
C ALA A 70 -6.59 9.83 -11.21
N GLY A 71 -6.18 9.60 -12.46
CA GLY A 71 -6.97 10.01 -13.63
C GLY A 71 -8.28 9.22 -13.75
N GLY A 72 -8.28 7.94 -13.39
CA GLY A 72 -9.51 7.13 -13.28
C GLY A 72 -10.50 7.72 -12.28
N PHE A 73 -10.01 8.12 -11.11
CA PHE A 73 -10.80 8.83 -10.11
C PHE A 73 -11.33 10.16 -10.67
N ALA A 74 -10.50 10.98 -11.31
CA ALA A 74 -10.94 12.26 -11.89
C ALA A 74 -12.03 12.06 -12.95
N ARG A 75 -11.92 11.06 -13.83
CA ARG A 75 -12.96 10.73 -14.83
C ARG A 75 -14.26 10.28 -14.19
N LEU A 76 -14.20 9.50 -13.10
CA LEU A 76 -15.38 9.04 -12.38
C LEU A 76 -16.22 10.20 -11.82
N PHE A 77 -15.57 11.27 -11.35
CA PHE A 77 -16.24 12.45 -10.78
C PHE A 77 -16.39 13.62 -11.77
N GLY A 78 -15.76 13.54 -12.94
CA GLY A 78 -15.70 14.63 -13.92
C GLY A 78 -16.87 14.70 -14.90
N GLY A 79 -17.62 13.61 -15.09
CA GLY A 79 -18.69 13.49 -16.08
C GLY A 79 -18.20 13.03 -17.44
#